data_AF-A0A6P0YA14-F1
#
_entry.id   AF-A0A6P0YA14-F1
#
_cell.length_a   1.000
_cell.length_b   1.000
_cell.length_c   1.000
_cell.angle_alpha   90.00
_cell.angle_beta   90.00
_cell.angle_gamma   90.00
#
_symmetry.space_group_name_H-M   'P 1'
#
loop_
_entity.id
_entity.type
_entity.pdbx_description
1 polymer ?
#
loop_
_entity_poly.entity_id
_entity_poly.type
_entity_poly.pdbx_seq_one_letter_code
_entity_poly.pdbx_strand_id
1 'polypeptide(L)' 'NYLENPRVELEQHYFNAKNTNLLDLGLQPHYLSDSLLDSLLNYAIQYKQRVDKDHILPKVSWKR' A
#
# COMPACT_ATOMS: atom_id res chain seq x y z
N ASN A 1 -16.84 15.10 2.82
CA ASN A 1 -17.23 13.74 2.39
C ASN A 1 -16.32 12.75 3.09
N TYR A 2 -16.82 12.04 4.10
CA TYR A 2 -16.09 10.99 4.81
C TYR A 2 -16.62 9.64 4.32
N LEU A 3 -15.71 8.72 3.98
CA LEU A 3 -16.02 7.35 3.60
C LEU A 3 -15.67 6.45 4.79
N GLU A 4 -16.62 5.67 5.27
CA GLU A 4 -16.36 4.71 6.35
C GLU A 4 -15.37 3.64 5.90
N ASN A 5 -14.51 3.20 6.82
CA ASN A 5 -13.59 2.10 6.56
C ASN A 5 -14.39 0.83 6.24
N PRO A 6 -14.20 0.21 5.06
CA PRO A 6 -14.92 -0.99 4.68
C PRO A 6 -14.50 -2.23 5.49
N ARG A 7 -13.33 -2.19 6.14
CA ARG A 7 -12.74 -3.31 6.88
C ARG A 7 -13.11 -3.26 8.36
N VAL A 8 -12.96 -4.40 9.03
CA VAL A 8 -13.01 -4.49 10.48
C VAL A 8 -11.59 -4.79 10.95
N GLU A 9 -10.84 -3.74 11.28
CA GLU A 9 -9.45 -3.81 11.73
C GLU A 9 -9.16 -2.71 12.78
N LEU A 10 -8.11 -2.88 13.58
CA LEU A 10 -7.67 -1.83 14.49
C LEU A 10 -6.96 -0.74 13.68
N GLU A 11 -7.53 0.46 13.60
CA GLU A 11 -6.89 1.57 12.87
C GLU A 11 -5.69 2.17 13.62
N GLN A 12 -5.63 1.96 14.94
CA GLN A 12 -4.53 2.38 15.79
C GLN A 12 -4.22 1.26 16.77
N HIS A 13 -2.99 0.75 16.72
CA HIS A 13 -2.53 -0.31 17.60
C HIS A 13 -1.00 -0.31 17.70
N TYR A 14 -0.48 -1.02 18.71
CA TYR A 14 0.95 -1.30 18.79
C TYR A 14 1.40 -2.22 17.65
N PHE A 15 2.56 -1.95 17.06
CA PHE A 15 3.13 -2.76 15.98
C PHE A 15 4.64 -2.91 16.13
N ASN A 16 5.10 -4.17 16.26
CA ASN A 16 6.53 -4.53 16.33
C ASN A 16 6.74 -5.97 15.84
N ALA A 17 6.77 -6.16 14.53
CA ALA A 17 6.99 -7.46 13.90
C ALA A 17 8.49 -7.73 13.70
N LYS A 18 9.00 -8.87 14.19
CA LYS A 18 10.39 -9.30 13.96
C LYS A 18 10.55 -9.89 12.54
N ASN A 19 11.61 -9.49 11.83
CA ASN A 19 11.82 -9.84 10.42
C ASN A 19 13.30 -10.19 10.08
N THR A 20 14.00 -10.95 10.92
CA THR A 20 15.45 -11.21 10.77
C THR A 20 15.80 -12.40 9.86
N ASN A 21 14.98 -13.45 9.82
CA ASN A 21 15.37 -14.72 9.19
C ASN A 21 15.83 -14.61 7.72
N LEU A 22 15.24 -13.71 6.92
CA LEU A 22 15.66 -13.51 5.53
C LEU A 22 16.97 -12.73 5.42
N LEU A 23 17.23 -11.80 6.35
CA LEU A 23 18.51 -11.09 6.42
C LEU A 23 19.64 -12.07 6.74
N ASP A 24 19.38 -13.03 7.63
CA ASP A 24 20.33 -14.10 7.98
C ASP A 24 20.65 -15.01 6.79
N LEU A 25 19.72 -15.18 5.86
CA LEU A 25 19.91 -15.90 4.60
C LEU A 25 20.54 -15.06 3.48
N GLY A 26 20.93 -13.82 3.77
CA GLY A 26 21.66 -12.94 2.84
C GLY A 26 20.79 -11.98 2.03
N LEU A 27 19.50 -11.80 2.37
CA LEU A 27 18.66 -10.78 1.74
C LEU A 27 19.35 -9.41 1.79
N GLN A 28 19.47 -8.78 0.63
CA GLN A 28 19.87 -7.38 0.49
C GLN A 28 18.61 -6.54 0.23
N PRO A 29 18.04 -5.88 1.26
CA PRO A 29 16.77 -5.18 1.12
C PRO A 29 16.94 -3.91 0.27
N HIS A 30 16.01 -3.72 -0.67
CA HIS A 30 15.77 -2.44 -1.30
C HIS A 30 14.72 -1.68 -0.48
N TYR A 31 15.18 -0.85 0.46
CA TYR A 31 14.29 -0.03 1.25
C TYR A 31 13.58 1.02 0.38
N LEU A 32 12.47 1.52 0.90
CA LEU A 32 11.79 2.66 0.30
C LEU A 32 12.76 3.84 0.21
N SER A 33 12.87 4.40 -0.99
CA SER A 33 13.69 5.57 -1.28
C SER A 33 12.89 6.61 -2.05
N ASP A 34 13.30 7.87 -1.97
CA ASP A 34 12.69 8.95 -2.76
C ASP A 34 12.77 8.68 -4.26
N SER A 35 13.87 8.07 -4.72
CA SER A 35 14.04 7.66 -6.12
C SER A 35 13.05 6.59 -6.57
N LEU A 36 12.72 5.64 -5.68
CA LEU A 36 11.72 4.62 -5.97
C LEU A 36 10.32 5.24 -6.05
N LEU A 37 10.00 6.15 -5.13
CA LEU A 37 8.73 6.88 -5.13
C LEU A 37 8.58 7.73 -6.40
N ASP A 38 9.60 8.50 -6.77
CA ASP A 38 9.59 9.32 -7.98
C ASP A 38 9.40 8.45 -9.23
N SER A 39 10.14 7.34 -9.34
CA SER A 39 10.00 6.41 -10.46
C SER A 39 8.57 5.85 -10.58
N LEU A 40 7.98 5.41 -9.46
CA LEU A 40 6.64 4.83 -9.46
C LEU A 40 5.55 5.87 -9.75
N LEU A 41 5.67 7.08 -9.20
CA LEU A 41 4.73 8.17 -9.45
C LEU A 41 4.78 8.63 -10.91
N ASN A 42 5.97 8.77 -11.48
CA ASN A 42 6.13 9.12 -12.89
C ASN A 42 5.52 8.06 -13.81
N TYR A 43 5.68 6.77 -13.46
CA TYR A 43 5.02 5.68 -14.18
C TYR A 43 3.48 5.78 -14.11
N ALA A 44 2.92 6.03 -12.93
CA ALA A 44 1.47 6.21 -12.77
C ALA A 44 0.95 7.43 -13.56
N ILE A 45 1.69 8.54 -13.57
CA ILE A 45 1.34 9.74 -14.34
C ILE A 45 1.37 9.46 -15.84
N GLN A 46 2.39 8.74 -16.33
CA GLN A 46 2.54 8.37 -17.74
C GLN A 46 1.30 7.63 -18.26
N TYR A 47 0.72 6.74 -17.46
CA TYR A 47 -0.43 5.92 -17.85
C TYR A 47 -1.76 6.37 -17.25
N LYS A 48 -1.84 7.57 -16.67
CA LYS A 48 -3.04 8.08 -15.97
C LYS A 48 -4.33 8.03 -16.79
N GLN A 49 -4.23 8.13 -18.12
CA GLN A 49 -5.39 8.09 -19.01
C GLN A 49 -6.04 6.70 -19.11
N ARG A 50 -5.34 5.65 -18.70
CA ARG A 50 -5.83 4.27 -18.69
C ARG A 50 -6.51 3.90 -17.37
N VAL A 51 -6.52 4.81 -16.40
CA VAL A 51 -7.09 4.55 -15.07
C VAL A 51 -8.60 4.73 -15.13
N ASP A 52 -9.32 3.64 -14.89
CA ASP A 52 -10.76 3.68 -14.66
C ASP A 52 -11.03 4.08 -13.20
N LYS A 53 -11.60 5.28 -13.02
CA LYS A 53 -11.87 5.87 -11.70
C LYS A 53 -13.00 5.15 -10.94
N ASP A 54 -13.87 4.43 -11.64
CA ASP A 54 -14.99 3.72 -11.03
C ASP A 54 -14.53 2.52 -10.19
N HIS A 55 -13.26 2.14 -10.29
CA HIS A 55 -12.64 1.04 -9.57
C HIS A 55 -11.75 1.48 -8.41
N ILE A 56 -11.60 2.79 -8.16
CA ILE A 56 -10.73 3.31 -7.09
C ILE A 56 -11.38 3.16 -5.71
N LEU A 57 -12.67 3.48 -5.59
CA LEU A 57 -13.37 3.40 -4.31
C LEU A 57 -13.77 1.96 -3.97
N PRO A 58 -13.66 1.54 -2.69
CA PRO A 58 -14.04 0.20 -2.27
C PRO A 58 -15.54 -0.03 -2.41
N LYS A 59 -15.92 -1.20 -2.94
CA LYS A 59 -17.33 -1.60 -3.17
C LYS A 59 -17.82 -2.68 -2.20
N VAL A 60 -16.95 -3.22 -1.37
CA VAL A 60 -17.23 -4.36 -0.47
C VAL A 60 -16.97 -3.96 0.97
N SER A 61 -17.88 -4.33 1.88
CA SER A 61 -17.76 -4.10 3.32
C SER A 61 -17.73 -5.43 4.06
N TRP A 62 -16.86 -5.56 5.06
CA TRP A 62 -16.72 -6.77 5.90
C TRP A 62 -17.85 -6.92 6.93
N LYS A 63 -18.63 -5.86 7.17
CA LYS A 63 -19.74 -5.87 8.13
C LYS A 63 -21.04 -6.46 7.53
N ARG A 64 -21.05 -6.77 6.24
CA ARG A 64 -22.22 -7.25 5.48
C ARG A 64 -22.06 -8.71 5.10
#